data_AF-A0A9D7MBR6-F1
#
_entry.id   AF-A0A9D7MBR6-F1
#
_cell.length_a   1.000
_cell.length_b   1.000
_cell.length_c   1.000
_cell.angle_alpha   90.00
_cell.angle_beta   90.00
_cell.angle_gamma   90.00
#
_symmetry.space_group_name_H-M   'P 1'
#
loop_
_entity.id
_entity.type
_entity.pdbx_description
1 polymer ?
#
loop_
_entity_poly.entity_id
_entity_poly.type
_entity_poly.pdbx_seq_one_letter_code
_entity_poly.pdbx_strand_id
1 'polypeptide(L)'
;MVDLVANGVAFIRIHAIGSITGDVVDRLLWNYSFMDIRRVVLDLRGCRGGIYEQSVDIVRPFARMGDTISVAHYRTAPNALFVATAKGYLRAKPLDVLVDRATASGGEVIALGLESNMLCTVFGERTRGKGIMQSTAHLPSGARIQYTRAYLTSAGNTCIDRVYGTSGLVPERPFEPDTLNRDTLAMVANALPDLSILRAIYPQPTQELVEQLRSYLPPFVRDVRSLYVVTCIWSDKGKLWWVAQHERYTVKPRVIAKKGK
;
A
#
# COMPACT_ATOMS: atom_id res chain seq x y z
N MET A 1 10.89 6.30 2.96
CA MET A 1 10.13 6.50 1.71
C MET A 1 11.07 6.09 0.60
N VAL A 2 10.61 5.22 -0.29
CA VAL A 2 11.34 4.91 -1.53
C VAL A 2 10.45 5.38 -2.66
N ASP A 3 11.03 6.16 -3.55
CA ASP A 3 10.34 6.81 -4.64
C ASP A 3 11.07 6.49 -5.93
N LEU A 4 10.31 6.16 -6.96
CA LEU A 4 10.87 5.82 -8.26
C LEU A 4 9.86 6.09 -9.37
N VAL A 5 10.33 6.84 -10.37
CA VAL A 5 9.65 7.01 -11.66
C VAL A 5 10.30 6.09 -12.67
N ALA A 6 9.50 5.25 -13.30
CA ALA A 6 9.94 4.59 -14.52
C ALA A 6 8.80 4.36 -15.47
N ASN A 7 9.07 4.57 -16.76
CA ASN A 7 8.10 4.36 -17.83
C ASN A 7 6.76 5.07 -17.60
N GLY A 8 6.82 6.25 -16.98
CA GLY A 8 5.64 7.02 -16.62
C GLY A 8 4.83 6.43 -15.45
N VAL A 9 5.41 5.61 -14.59
CA VAL A 9 4.76 5.15 -13.35
C VAL A 9 5.57 5.59 -12.14
N ALA A 10 4.91 6.32 -11.26
CA ALA A 10 5.47 6.78 -9.99
C ALA A 10 5.08 5.79 -8.90
N PHE A 11 6.06 5.17 -8.25
CA PHE A 11 5.85 4.26 -7.13
C PHE A 11 6.29 4.91 -5.83
N ILE A 12 5.35 5.14 -4.90
CA ILE A 12 5.62 5.78 -3.61
C ILE A 12 5.29 4.79 -2.50
N ARG A 13 6.31 4.41 -1.72
CA ARG A 13 6.10 3.56 -0.53
C ARG A 13 6.12 4.35 0.76
N ILE A 14 5.04 4.23 1.54
CA ILE A 14 4.86 4.85 2.85
C ILE A 14 4.73 3.75 3.90
N HIS A 15 5.77 3.59 4.74
CA HIS A 15 5.78 2.61 5.82
C HIS A 15 5.38 3.20 7.18
N ALA A 16 5.47 4.53 7.34
CA ALA A 16 5.08 5.25 8.54
C ALA A 16 4.81 6.71 8.19
N ILE A 17 3.94 7.37 8.96
CA ILE A 17 3.51 8.75 8.74
C ILE A 17 4.04 9.62 9.88
N GLY A 18 5.24 10.15 9.71
CA GLY A 18 5.85 11.17 10.57
C GLY A 18 5.41 12.59 10.21
N SER A 19 5.91 13.57 10.95
CA SER A 19 5.44 14.98 10.96
C SER A 19 5.63 15.73 9.65
N ILE A 20 6.50 15.25 8.76
CA ILE A 20 6.80 15.88 7.47
C ILE A 20 6.38 15.02 6.27
N THR A 21 5.75 13.87 6.51
CA THR A 21 5.52 12.86 5.46
C THR A 21 4.58 13.39 4.38
N GLY A 22 3.53 14.10 4.77
CA GLY A 22 2.58 14.74 3.87
C GLY A 22 3.27 15.75 2.97
N ASP A 23 4.06 16.66 3.53
CA ASP A 23 4.79 17.67 2.77
C ASP A 23 5.78 17.06 1.77
N VAL A 24 6.49 15.99 2.19
CA VAL A 24 7.43 15.29 1.31
C VAL A 24 6.68 14.62 0.16
N VAL A 25 5.59 13.90 0.44
CA VAL A 25 4.79 13.24 -0.60
C VAL A 25 4.15 14.26 -1.55
N ASP A 26 3.61 15.36 -1.03
CA ASP A 26 3.02 16.44 -1.81
C ASP A 26 4.05 17.04 -2.80
N ARG A 27 5.26 17.36 -2.33
CA ARG A 27 6.35 17.86 -3.19
C ARG A 27 6.77 16.86 -4.26
N LEU A 28 6.86 15.57 -3.93
CA LEU A 28 7.19 14.53 -4.90
C LEU A 28 6.10 14.43 -5.98
N LEU A 29 4.84 14.36 -5.56
CA LEU A 29 3.67 14.33 -6.44
C LEU A 29 3.55 15.61 -7.28
N TRP A 30 3.90 16.77 -6.72
CA TRP A 30 3.94 18.04 -7.44
C TRP A 30 4.96 17.98 -8.57
N ASN A 31 6.18 17.50 -8.32
CA ASN A 31 7.18 17.32 -9.37
C ASN A 31 6.68 16.35 -10.45
N TYR A 32 5.97 15.29 -10.06
CA TYR A 32 5.36 14.33 -10.99
C TYR A 32 4.26 14.89 -11.86
N SER A 33 3.63 15.99 -11.45
CA SER A 33 2.64 16.69 -12.27
C SER A 33 3.25 17.35 -13.51
N PHE A 34 4.56 17.66 -13.49
CA PHE A 34 5.30 18.21 -14.63
C PHE A 34 6.00 17.14 -15.46
N MET A 35 5.96 15.88 -15.03
CA MET A 35 6.54 14.75 -15.75
C MET A 35 5.45 14.00 -16.51
N ASP A 36 5.84 13.19 -17.50
CA ASP A 36 4.91 12.31 -18.22
C ASP A 36 4.56 11.05 -17.39
N ILE A 37 4.03 11.27 -16.18
CA ILE A 37 3.50 10.22 -15.34
C ILE A 37 2.10 9.85 -15.84
N ARG A 38 1.95 8.59 -16.23
CA ARG A 38 0.73 7.93 -16.68
C ARG A 38 -0.03 7.27 -15.52
N ARG A 39 0.63 6.96 -14.40
CA ARG A 39 0.03 6.28 -13.23
C ARG A 39 0.82 6.49 -11.95
N VAL A 40 0.14 6.50 -10.81
CA VAL A 40 0.75 6.48 -9.48
C VAL A 40 0.38 5.19 -8.77
N VAL A 41 1.34 4.58 -8.08
CA VAL A 41 1.12 3.45 -7.18
C VAL A 41 1.55 3.86 -5.78
N LEU A 42 0.61 3.82 -4.84
CA LEU A 42 0.84 4.13 -3.44
C LEU A 42 0.88 2.84 -2.62
N ASP A 43 2.06 2.46 -2.16
CA ASP A 43 2.26 1.26 -1.35
C ASP A 43 2.20 1.58 0.15
N LEU A 44 1.09 1.18 0.77
CA LEU A 44 0.80 1.33 2.20
C LEU A 44 0.94 0.00 2.96
N ARG A 45 1.48 -1.05 2.35
CA ARG A 45 1.71 -2.34 3.02
C ARG A 45 2.71 -2.17 4.15
N GLY A 46 2.37 -2.69 5.33
CA GLY A 46 3.13 -2.49 6.56
C GLY A 46 2.98 -1.10 7.18
N CYS A 47 2.22 -0.18 6.59
CA CYS A 47 2.03 1.17 7.11
C CYS A 47 1.19 1.16 8.39
N ARG A 48 1.82 1.32 9.55
CA ARG A 48 1.12 1.26 10.85
C ARG A 48 0.39 2.57 11.22
N GLY A 49 0.35 3.52 10.29
CA GLY A 49 -0.23 4.84 10.47
C GLY A 49 0.79 5.87 10.96
N GLY A 50 0.31 6.82 11.75
CA GLY A 50 1.09 7.94 12.25
C GLY A 50 0.23 9.18 12.39
N ILE A 51 0.78 10.35 12.06
CA ILE A 51 0.09 11.63 12.22
C ILE A 51 -1.07 11.72 11.23
N TYR A 52 -2.25 12.04 11.77
CA TYR A 52 -3.50 11.98 11.02
C TYR A 52 -3.59 13.11 9.99
N GLU A 53 -3.18 14.31 10.35
CA GLU A 53 -3.17 15.49 9.48
C GLU A 53 -2.29 15.24 8.25
N GLN A 54 -1.15 14.60 8.45
CA GLN A 54 -0.25 14.19 7.37
C GLN A 54 -0.86 13.11 6.46
N SER A 55 -1.78 12.30 6.99
CA SER A 55 -2.54 11.33 6.20
C SER A 55 -3.53 12.03 5.28
N VAL A 56 -4.19 13.08 5.78
CA VAL A 56 -5.05 13.97 4.97
C VAL A 56 -4.23 14.63 3.87
N ASP A 57 -3.03 15.12 4.21
CA ASP A 57 -2.16 15.79 3.25
C ASP A 57 -1.72 14.90 2.08
N ILE A 58 -1.48 13.61 2.33
CA ILE A 58 -1.15 12.62 1.28
C ILE A 58 -2.31 12.42 0.28
N VAL A 59 -3.56 12.64 0.69
CA VAL A 59 -4.75 12.47 -0.16
C VAL A 59 -5.02 13.73 -1.01
N ARG A 60 -4.64 14.92 -0.52
CA ARG A 60 -4.95 16.22 -1.14
C ARG A 60 -4.57 16.36 -2.62
N PRO A 61 -3.43 15.83 -3.11
CA PRO A 61 -3.07 15.92 -4.53
C PRO A 61 -4.06 15.25 -5.49
N PHE A 62 -4.84 14.28 -5.02
CA PHE A 62 -5.79 13.52 -5.82
C PHE A 62 -7.25 13.98 -5.65
N ALA A 63 -7.56 14.62 -4.52
CA ALA A 63 -8.90 15.06 -4.16
C ALA A 63 -9.19 16.51 -4.59
N ARG A 64 -10.45 16.83 -4.91
CA ARG A 64 -10.87 18.21 -5.19
C ARG A 64 -11.03 18.96 -3.88
N MET A 65 -10.90 20.27 -3.95
CA MET A 65 -11.22 21.14 -2.83
C MET A 65 -12.66 20.88 -2.37
N GLY A 66 -12.83 20.55 -1.09
CA GLY A 66 -14.12 20.23 -0.48
C GLY A 66 -14.47 18.74 -0.43
N ASP A 67 -13.73 17.86 -1.13
CA ASP A 67 -13.92 16.41 -1.00
C ASP A 67 -13.65 16.00 0.45
N THR A 68 -14.59 15.26 1.04
CA THR A 68 -14.44 14.76 2.41
C THR A 68 -13.57 13.51 2.40
N ILE A 69 -12.45 13.58 3.12
CA ILE A 69 -11.49 12.48 3.26
C ILE A 69 -11.97 11.54 4.38
N SER A 70 -12.36 12.10 5.52
CA SER A 70 -13.07 11.35 6.57
C SER A 70 -13.75 12.29 7.57
N VAL A 71 -14.61 11.71 8.39
CA VAL A 71 -15.37 12.40 9.44
C VAL A 71 -14.99 11.79 10.79
N ALA A 72 -14.61 12.62 11.75
CA ALA A 72 -14.44 12.21 13.14
C ALA A 72 -15.72 12.46 13.93
N HIS A 73 -16.19 11.40 14.58
CA HIS A 73 -17.35 11.42 15.45
C HIS A 73 -16.89 11.43 16.90
N TYR A 74 -16.99 12.59 17.54
CA TYR A 74 -16.61 12.78 18.93
C TYR A 74 -17.77 12.49 19.86
N ARG A 75 -17.47 11.92 21.04
CA ARG A 75 -18.52 11.64 22.04
C ARG A 75 -19.11 12.91 22.67
N THR A 76 -18.28 13.93 22.88
CA THR A 76 -18.63 15.12 23.68
C THR A 76 -18.40 16.43 22.94
N ALA A 77 -18.17 16.37 21.62
CA ALA A 77 -17.94 17.53 20.77
C ALA A 77 -18.66 17.33 19.43
N PRO A 78 -18.93 18.40 18.68
CA PRO A 78 -19.44 18.27 17.31
C PRO A 78 -18.49 17.43 16.44
N ASN A 79 -19.07 16.75 15.46
CA ASN A 79 -18.29 16.02 14.46
C ASN A 79 -17.37 16.97 13.70
N ALA A 80 -16.16 16.50 13.37
CA ALA A 80 -15.23 17.23 12.53
C ALA A 80 -15.13 16.59 11.16
N LEU A 81 -15.22 17.41 10.11
CA LEU A 81 -14.95 16.99 8.74
C LEU A 81 -13.49 17.29 8.41
N PHE A 82 -12.81 16.29 7.85
CA PHE A 82 -11.50 16.46 7.26
C PHE A 82 -11.65 16.45 5.75
N VAL A 83 -11.44 17.61 5.15
CA VAL A 83 -11.67 17.86 3.73
C VAL A 83 -10.37 18.17 3.02
N ALA A 84 -10.30 17.84 1.74
CA ALA A 84 -9.20 18.27 0.90
C ALA A 84 -9.26 19.78 0.65
N THR A 85 -8.12 20.46 0.79
CA THR A 85 -8.00 21.92 0.66
C THR A 85 -7.19 22.36 -0.57
N ALA A 86 -6.90 21.44 -1.50
CA ALA A 86 -6.15 21.70 -2.73
C ALA A 86 -6.97 21.33 -3.98
N LYS A 87 -6.57 21.83 -5.17
CA LYS A 87 -7.31 21.63 -6.43
C LYS A 87 -7.18 20.23 -7.06
N GLY A 88 -6.50 19.28 -6.42
CA GLY A 88 -6.37 17.91 -6.93
C GLY A 88 -5.59 17.83 -8.25
N TYR A 89 -4.36 18.35 -8.28
CA TYR A 89 -3.56 18.46 -9.51
C TYR A 89 -3.14 17.11 -10.11
N LEU A 90 -3.25 16.00 -9.37
CA LEU A 90 -3.10 14.64 -9.87
C LEU A 90 -4.41 13.85 -9.96
N ARG A 91 -5.57 14.48 -9.74
CA ARG A 91 -6.87 13.78 -9.76
C ARG A 91 -7.12 12.99 -11.05
N ALA A 92 -6.70 13.53 -12.18
CA ALA A 92 -6.90 12.90 -13.49
C ALA A 92 -5.93 11.73 -13.75
N LYS A 93 -4.93 11.53 -12.89
CA LYS A 93 -3.95 10.45 -13.04
C LYS A 93 -4.51 9.17 -12.38
N PRO A 94 -4.49 8.03 -13.08
CA PRO A 94 -4.79 6.73 -12.49
C PRO A 94 -3.94 6.48 -11.24
N LEU A 95 -4.60 6.04 -10.15
CA LEU A 95 -3.97 5.76 -8.87
C LEU A 95 -4.36 4.35 -8.40
N ASP A 96 -3.36 3.56 -8.05
CA ASP A 96 -3.54 2.26 -7.41
C ASP A 96 -2.97 2.31 -5.98
N VAL A 97 -3.68 1.75 -5.01
CA VAL A 97 -3.25 1.71 -3.61
C VAL A 97 -3.05 0.26 -3.18
N LEU A 98 -1.88 -0.06 -2.63
CA LEU A 98 -1.57 -1.39 -2.09
C LEU A 98 -1.68 -1.38 -0.58
N VAL A 99 -2.43 -2.33 -0.02
CA VAL A 99 -2.62 -2.47 1.43
C VAL A 99 -2.43 -3.91 1.90
N ASP A 100 -2.14 -4.10 3.17
CA ASP A 100 -2.09 -5.42 3.81
C ASP A 100 -2.73 -5.44 5.20
N ARG A 101 -2.73 -6.60 5.86
CA ARG A 101 -3.22 -6.74 7.24
C ARG A 101 -2.49 -5.86 8.26
N ALA A 102 -1.31 -5.34 7.92
CA ALA A 102 -0.53 -4.46 8.77
C ALA A 102 -0.81 -2.96 8.51
N THR A 103 -1.42 -2.61 7.37
CA THR A 103 -1.93 -1.26 7.08
C THR A 103 -2.94 -0.85 8.16
N ALA A 104 -2.66 0.23 8.89
CA ALA A 104 -3.41 0.64 10.06
C ALA A 104 -3.52 2.17 10.18
N SER A 105 -4.56 2.64 10.86
CA SER A 105 -4.69 4.05 11.30
C SER A 105 -4.51 5.02 10.14
N GLY A 106 -3.53 5.93 10.16
CA GLY A 106 -3.27 6.87 9.07
C GLY A 106 -3.15 6.22 7.69
N GLY A 107 -2.59 5.01 7.58
CA GLY A 107 -2.56 4.26 6.31
C GLY A 107 -3.95 3.86 5.83
N GLU A 108 -4.87 3.54 6.74
CA GLU A 108 -6.25 3.23 6.39
C GLU A 108 -7.06 4.49 6.10
N VAL A 109 -6.74 5.63 6.74
CA VAL A 109 -7.35 6.94 6.43
C VAL A 109 -7.02 7.35 4.99
N ILE A 110 -5.76 7.15 4.57
CA ILE A 110 -5.36 7.41 3.18
C ILE A 110 -6.14 6.50 2.21
N ALA A 111 -6.13 5.19 2.45
CA ALA A 111 -6.80 4.22 1.58
C ALA A 111 -8.32 4.49 1.50
N LEU A 112 -8.98 4.70 2.64
CA LEU A 112 -10.42 4.98 2.73
C LEU A 112 -10.77 6.32 2.10
N GLY A 113 -9.95 7.36 2.31
CA GLY A 113 -10.17 8.69 1.73
C GLY A 113 -10.08 8.68 0.21
N LEU A 114 -9.14 7.92 -0.36
CA LEU A 114 -9.00 7.78 -1.81
C LEU A 114 -10.11 6.89 -2.41
N GLU A 115 -10.38 5.74 -1.79
CA GLU A 115 -11.37 4.76 -2.27
C GLU A 115 -12.79 5.33 -2.21
N SER A 116 -13.20 5.93 -1.09
CA SER A 116 -14.55 6.48 -0.95
C SER A 116 -14.84 7.69 -1.84
N ASN A 117 -13.80 8.38 -2.32
CA ASN A 117 -13.90 9.45 -3.31
C ASN A 117 -13.74 8.93 -4.76
N MET A 118 -13.68 7.61 -4.96
CA MET A 118 -13.47 6.95 -6.26
C MET A 118 -12.21 7.44 -6.99
N LEU A 119 -11.14 7.71 -6.23
CA LEU A 119 -9.88 8.25 -6.76
C LEU A 119 -8.86 7.16 -7.08
N CYS A 120 -9.04 5.96 -6.55
CA CYS A 120 -8.12 4.85 -6.75
C CYS A 120 -8.83 3.52 -6.86
N THR A 121 -8.08 2.49 -7.23
CA THR A 121 -8.43 1.11 -6.91
C THR A 121 -7.50 0.59 -5.82
N VAL A 122 -8.06 -0.01 -4.78
CA VAL A 122 -7.36 -0.61 -3.65
C VAL A 122 -7.17 -2.09 -3.88
N PHE A 123 -5.93 -2.53 -3.72
CA PHE A 123 -5.53 -3.92 -3.89
C PHE A 123 -4.85 -4.46 -2.63
N GLY A 124 -5.01 -5.76 -2.39
CA GLY A 124 -4.24 -6.48 -1.37
C GLY A 124 -5.12 -7.15 -0.33
N GLU A 125 -4.72 -7.09 0.93
CA GLU A 125 -5.46 -7.71 2.04
C GLU A 125 -6.33 -6.72 2.78
N ARG A 126 -7.38 -7.24 3.42
CA ARG A 126 -8.13 -6.49 4.43
C ARG A 126 -7.17 -5.86 5.44
N THR A 127 -7.36 -4.56 5.68
CA THR A 127 -6.48 -3.77 6.56
C THR A 127 -6.71 -4.10 8.04
N ARG A 128 -5.92 -3.48 8.93
CA ARG A 128 -5.95 -3.76 10.35
C ARG A 128 -7.30 -3.44 10.97
N GLY A 129 -7.94 -2.32 10.65
CA GLY A 129 -9.18 -1.84 11.25
C GLY A 129 -8.99 -0.96 12.50
N LYS A 130 -7.97 -0.11 12.52
CA LYS A 130 -7.77 0.89 13.58
C LYS A 130 -8.38 2.23 13.15
N GLY A 131 -9.70 2.31 13.20
CA GLY A 131 -10.51 3.46 12.73
C GLY A 131 -10.83 4.47 13.83
N ILE A 132 -9.93 4.68 14.79
CA ILE A 132 -10.14 5.54 15.96
C ILE A 132 -9.02 6.56 16.15
N MET A 133 -9.38 7.74 16.65
CA MET A 133 -8.45 8.76 17.11
C MET A 133 -8.28 8.65 18.62
N GLN A 134 -7.04 8.50 19.07
CA GLN A 134 -6.70 8.41 20.49
C GLN A 134 -5.98 9.67 20.93
N SER A 135 -6.24 10.12 22.16
CA SER A 135 -5.53 11.21 22.82
C SER A 135 -4.80 10.67 24.04
N THR A 136 -3.79 11.41 24.50
CA THR A 136 -3.08 11.12 25.76
C THR A 136 -3.23 12.29 26.70
N ALA A 137 -3.68 12.05 27.93
CA ALA A 137 -3.71 13.04 29.00
C ALA A 137 -2.69 12.69 30.09
N HIS A 138 -2.11 13.71 30.71
CA HIS A 138 -1.25 13.56 31.88
C HIS A 138 -2.10 13.62 33.14
N LEU A 139 -1.83 12.72 34.08
CA LEU A 139 -2.48 12.70 35.38
C LEU A 139 -1.61 13.45 36.41
N PRO A 140 -2.21 14.00 37.48
CA PRO A 140 -1.45 14.68 38.54
C PRO A 140 -0.35 13.81 39.18
N SER A 141 -0.50 12.48 39.14
CA SER A 141 0.49 11.51 39.62
C SER A 141 1.72 11.35 38.72
N GLY A 142 1.78 12.03 37.56
CA GLY A 142 2.81 11.83 36.55
C GLY A 142 2.52 10.67 35.58
N ALA A 143 1.48 9.88 35.84
CA ALA A 143 1.03 8.85 34.91
C ALA A 143 0.39 9.43 33.63
N ARG A 144 0.26 8.60 32.60
CA ARG A 144 -0.39 8.96 31.33
C ARG A 144 -1.56 8.03 31.06
N ILE A 145 -2.69 8.59 30.65
CA ILE A 145 -3.84 7.82 30.18
C ILE A 145 -4.02 8.03 28.69
N GLN A 146 -4.12 6.93 27.93
CA GLN A 146 -4.51 6.96 26.54
C GLN A 146 -5.98 6.57 26.42
N TYR A 147 -6.77 7.38 25.71
CA TYR A 147 -8.20 7.15 25.56
C TYR A 147 -8.66 7.47 24.14
N THR A 148 -9.70 6.77 23.69
CA THR A 148 -10.33 7.03 22.40
C THR A 148 -11.16 8.30 22.49
N ARG A 149 -10.91 9.25 21.58
CA ARG A 149 -11.61 10.54 21.52
C ARG A 149 -12.67 10.56 20.41
N ALA A 150 -12.43 9.84 19.31
CA ALA A 150 -13.36 9.73 18.19
C ALA A 150 -13.20 8.41 17.44
N TYR A 151 -14.26 7.98 16.75
CA TYR A 151 -14.18 7.01 15.66
C TYR A 151 -14.30 7.75 14.32
N LEU A 152 -13.76 7.13 13.26
CA LEU A 152 -13.68 7.71 11.92
C LEU A 152 -14.63 6.99 10.96
N THR A 153 -15.25 7.77 10.07
CA THR A 153 -16.00 7.25 8.91
C THR A 153 -15.54 7.91 7.61
N SER A 154 -15.75 7.23 6.48
CA SER A 154 -15.63 7.85 5.15
C SER A 154 -16.74 8.89 4.90
N ALA A 155 -16.65 9.61 3.79
CA ALA A 155 -17.74 10.47 3.30
C ALA A 155 -19.05 9.68 3.09
N GLY A 156 -18.94 8.42 2.65
CA GLY A 156 -20.05 7.47 2.51
C GLY A 156 -20.44 6.77 3.81
N ASN A 157 -20.06 7.29 4.97
CA ASN A 157 -20.39 6.78 6.31
C ASN A 157 -19.86 5.35 6.62
N THR A 158 -18.82 4.90 5.91
CA THR A 158 -18.17 3.60 6.20
C THR A 158 -17.22 3.75 7.39
N CYS A 159 -17.47 3.03 8.47
CA CYS A 159 -16.54 2.92 9.59
C CYS A 159 -15.63 1.71 9.41
N ILE A 160 -14.32 1.90 9.40
CA ILE A 160 -13.33 0.83 9.25
C ILE A 160 -12.85 0.25 10.58
N ASP A 161 -13.32 0.77 11.72
CA ASP A 161 -12.88 0.30 13.03
C ASP A 161 -13.33 -1.14 13.31
N ARG A 162 -12.51 -1.88 14.08
CA ARG A 162 -12.81 -3.26 14.50
C ARG A 162 -14.03 -3.38 15.41
N VAL A 163 -14.26 -2.39 16.25
CA VAL A 163 -15.33 -2.44 17.26
C VAL A 163 -16.60 -1.84 16.68
N TYR A 164 -16.48 -0.73 15.96
CA TYR A 164 -17.63 0.06 15.51
C TYR A 164 -18.04 -0.16 14.06
N GLY A 165 -17.28 -0.94 13.29
CA GLY A 165 -17.44 -0.97 11.85
C GLY A 165 -16.99 -2.26 11.19
N THR A 166 -16.46 -2.13 9.98
CA THR A 166 -16.19 -3.27 9.09
C THR A 166 -15.01 -4.12 9.53
N SER A 167 -14.23 -3.73 10.55
CA SER A 167 -12.96 -4.39 10.91
C SER A 167 -11.93 -4.36 9.79
N GLY A 168 -11.60 -3.14 9.35
CA GLY A 168 -10.67 -2.86 8.25
C GLY A 168 -11.38 -2.56 6.94
N LEU A 169 -10.67 -1.83 6.08
CA LEU A 169 -11.02 -1.63 4.69
C LEU A 169 -10.85 -2.95 3.93
N VAL A 170 -11.84 -3.32 3.15
CA VAL A 170 -11.80 -4.48 2.26
C VAL A 170 -11.39 -3.98 0.87
N PRO A 171 -10.24 -4.40 0.33
CA PRO A 171 -9.82 -3.98 -1.00
C PRO A 171 -10.84 -4.38 -2.07
N GLU A 172 -11.07 -3.51 -3.04
CA GLU A 172 -11.90 -3.80 -4.22
C GLU A 172 -11.32 -4.97 -5.04
N ARG A 173 -9.99 -5.10 -5.00
CA ARG A 173 -9.23 -6.16 -5.67
C ARG A 173 -8.41 -6.94 -4.64
N PRO A 174 -9.04 -7.88 -3.91
CA PRO A 174 -8.35 -8.61 -2.86
C PRO A 174 -7.30 -9.57 -3.44
N PHE A 175 -6.11 -9.59 -2.85
CA PHE A 175 -5.08 -10.60 -3.08
C PHE A 175 -4.26 -10.80 -1.80
N GLU A 176 -3.83 -12.02 -1.49
CA GLU A 176 -2.91 -12.20 -0.36
C GLU A 176 -1.50 -11.73 -0.78
N PRO A 177 -0.80 -10.86 -0.03
CA PRO A 177 0.57 -10.44 -0.32
C PRO A 177 1.57 -11.60 -0.34
N ASP A 178 1.24 -12.69 0.36
CA ASP A 178 1.96 -13.95 0.24
C ASP A 178 1.77 -14.53 -1.19
N THR A 179 0.59 -14.42 -1.78
CA THR A 179 0.44 -14.59 -3.23
C THR A 179 0.83 -13.30 -3.96
N LEU A 180 2.12 -13.03 -4.10
CA LEU A 180 2.64 -12.29 -5.27
C LEU A 180 2.30 -13.13 -6.52
N ASN A 181 1.02 -13.18 -6.84
CA ASN A 181 0.52 -13.89 -7.99
C ASN A 181 0.62 -12.98 -9.20
N ARG A 182 0.40 -13.60 -10.35
CA ARG A 182 0.51 -13.03 -11.68
C ARG A 182 -0.16 -11.65 -11.79
N ASP A 183 -1.15 -11.32 -10.97
CA ASP A 183 -1.92 -10.07 -11.06
C ASP A 183 -1.25 -8.89 -10.37
N THR A 184 -0.61 -9.07 -9.21
CA THR A 184 0.19 -8.00 -8.57
C THR A 184 1.45 -7.71 -9.39
N LEU A 185 2.08 -8.75 -9.94
CA LEU A 185 3.23 -8.60 -10.81
C LEU A 185 2.86 -8.16 -12.21
N ALA A 186 1.70 -8.53 -12.76
CA ALA A 186 1.22 -8.01 -14.04
C ALA A 186 0.68 -6.60 -13.90
N MET A 187 0.08 -6.19 -12.77
CA MET A 187 -0.18 -4.78 -12.49
C MET A 187 1.11 -3.98 -12.51
N VAL A 188 2.08 -4.42 -11.71
CA VAL A 188 3.35 -3.72 -11.54
C VAL A 188 4.22 -3.81 -12.81
N ALA A 189 4.17 -4.91 -13.58
CA ALA A 189 4.92 -5.09 -14.83
C ALA A 189 4.21 -4.54 -16.08
N ASN A 190 2.87 -4.52 -16.14
CA ASN A 190 2.14 -3.76 -17.18
C ASN A 190 2.26 -2.26 -16.92
N ALA A 191 2.46 -1.86 -15.66
CA ALA A 191 2.80 -0.50 -15.27
C ALA A 191 4.30 -0.17 -15.51
N LEU A 192 5.21 -1.13 -15.33
CA LEU A 192 6.66 -0.93 -15.47
C LEU A 192 7.24 -1.78 -16.63
N PRO A 193 7.53 -1.19 -17.80
CA PRO A 193 8.34 -1.81 -18.85
C PRO A 193 9.74 -2.27 -18.43
N ASP A 194 10.22 -1.87 -17.24
CA ASP A 194 11.51 -2.28 -16.71
C ASP A 194 11.36 -2.89 -15.31
N LEU A 195 11.70 -4.18 -15.19
CA LEU A 195 11.66 -4.94 -13.95
C LEU A 195 12.89 -4.69 -13.06
N SER A 196 13.92 -4.00 -13.54
CA SER A 196 15.15 -3.64 -12.78
C SER A 196 14.85 -2.93 -11.45
N ILE A 197 13.73 -2.23 -11.42
CA ILE A 197 13.21 -1.45 -10.30
C ILE A 197 12.70 -2.32 -9.17
N LEU A 198 11.92 -3.36 -9.51
CA LEU A 198 11.49 -4.33 -8.53
C LEU A 198 12.68 -5.10 -7.99
N ARG A 199 13.72 -5.31 -8.81
CA ARG A 199 14.97 -5.93 -8.39
C ARG A 199 15.78 -5.07 -7.42
N ALA A 200 15.63 -3.74 -7.43
CA ALA A 200 16.29 -2.86 -6.46
C ALA A 200 15.60 -2.86 -5.09
N ILE A 201 14.27 -2.93 -5.06
CA ILE A 201 13.46 -2.95 -3.83
C ILE A 201 13.40 -4.37 -3.22
N TYR A 202 13.41 -5.39 -4.08
CA TYR A 202 13.40 -6.81 -3.75
C TYR A 202 14.58 -7.50 -4.46
N PRO A 203 15.79 -7.51 -3.86
CA PRO A 203 17.00 -8.02 -4.52
C PRO A 203 16.80 -9.47 -5.00
N GLN A 204 17.21 -9.74 -6.24
CA GLN A 204 17.17 -11.11 -6.77
C GLN A 204 18.02 -12.05 -5.88
N PRO A 205 17.59 -13.30 -5.69
CA PRO A 205 18.45 -14.31 -5.08
C PRO A 205 19.74 -14.47 -5.89
N THR A 206 20.84 -14.81 -5.22
CA THR A 206 22.13 -15.06 -5.87
C THR A 206 22.03 -16.19 -6.90
N GLN A 207 22.93 -16.21 -7.88
CA GLN A 207 22.95 -17.26 -8.91
C GLN A 207 23.10 -18.65 -8.29
N GLU A 208 23.90 -18.79 -7.24
CA GLU A 208 24.04 -20.02 -6.45
C GLU A 208 22.71 -20.44 -5.79
N LEU A 209 21.97 -19.49 -5.20
CA LEU A 209 20.66 -19.78 -4.61
C LEU A 209 19.65 -20.17 -5.70
N VAL A 210 19.68 -19.55 -6.88
CA VAL A 210 18.83 -19.93 -8.01
C VAL A 210 19.12 -21.36 -8.48
N GLU A 211 20.40 -21.75 -8.59
CA GLU A 211 20.80 -23.10 -9.00
C GLU A 211 20.44 -24.14 -7.94
N GLN A 212 20.62 -23.81 -6.66
CA GLN A 212 20.16 -24.64 -5.54
C GLN A 212 18.63 -24.81 -5.56
N LEU A 213 17.87 -23.78 -5.94
CA LEU A 213 16.42 -23.87 -6.03
C LEU A 213 15.96 -24.69 -7.25
N ARG A 214 16.70 -24.64 -8.36
CA ARG A 214 16.44 -25.49 -9.54
C ARG A 214 16.53 -26.97 -9.23
N SER A 215 17.41 -27.39 -8.31
CA SER A 215 17.51 -28.80 -7.94
C SER A 215 16.29 -29.32 -7.18
N TYR A 216 15.40 -28.45 -6.68
CA TYR A 216 14.13 -28.83 -6.07
C TYR A 216 12.95 -28.85 -7.05
N LEU A 217 13.12 -28.36 -8.29
CA LEU A 217 12.06 -28.36 -9.30
C LEU A 217 11.86 -29.75 -9.92
N PRO A 218 10.65 -30.11 -10.37
CA PRO A 218 10.45 -31.34 -11.12
C PRO A 218 11.28 -31.38 -12.43
N PRO A 219 11.74 -32.56 -12.90
CA PRO A 219 12.61 -32.69 -14.07
C PRO A 219 12.09 -31.98 -15.34
N PHE A 220 10.78 -32.05 -15.60
CA PHE A 220 10.15 -31.43 -16.76
C PHE A 220 10.20 -29.89 -16.78
N VAL A 221 10.54 -29.25 -15.65
CA VAL A 221 10.74 -27.80 -15.53
C VAL A 221 12.22 -27.42 -15.64
N ARG A 222 13.13 -28.36 -15.35
CA ARG A 222 14.59 -28.10 -15.36
C ARG A 222 15.16 -27.96 -16.77
N ASP A 223 14.57 -28.64 -17.76
CA ASP A 223 15.05 -28.69 -19.15
C ASP A 223 14.56 -27.55 -20.06
N VAL A 224 13.77 -26.61 -19.54
CA VAL A 224 13.29 -25.46 -20.31
C VAL A 224 14.46 -24.50 -20.54
N ARG A 225 15.08 -24.59 -21.74
CA ARG A 225 16.26 -23.79 -22.16
C ARG A 225 16.03 -22.27 -22.18
N SER A 226 14.78 -21.82 -22.07
CA SER A 226 14.38 -20.42 -21.95
C SER A 226 14.17 -20.05 -20.48
N LEU A 227 15.22 -19.51 -19.88
CA LEU A 227 15.30 -18.97 -18.52
C LEU A 227 14.29 -17.84 -18.19
N TYR A 228 13.50 -17.39 -19.16
CA TYR A 228 12.42 -16.42 -18.99
C TYR A 228 11.25 -16.94 -18.15
N VAL A 229 11.21 -18.24 -17.85
CA VAL A 229 10.05 -18.88 -17.25
C VAL A 229 10.08 -18.86 -15.71
N VAL A 230 11.17 -18.53 -15.00
CA VAL A 230 11.15 -18.57 -13.53
C VAL A 230 11.71 -17.28 -12.92
N THR A 231 10.83 -16.38 -12.50
CA THR A 231 11.24 -15.21 -11.73
C THR A 231 11.11 -15.51 -10.24
N CYS A 232 12.20 -15.35 -9.50
CA CYS A 232 12.22 -15.47 -8.04
C CYS A 232 12.07 -14.08 -7.41
N ILE A 233 11.18 -13.95 -6.43
CA ILE A 233 10.82 -12.66 -5.83
C ILE A 233 10.70 -12.83 -4.32
N TRP A 234 11.36 -11.94 -3.57
CA TRP A 234 11.17 -11.86 -2.13
C TRP A 234 9.91 -11.07 -1.80
N SER A 235 9.07 -11.60 -0.91
CA SER A 235 8.02 -10.82 -0.27
C SER A 235 8.61 -9.89 0.80
N ASP A 236 7.83 -8.87 1.17
CA ASP A 236 8.09 -7.97 2.30
C ASP A 236 8.22 -8.68 3.66
N LYS A 237 7.64 -9.88 3.79
CA LYS A 237 7.80 -10.79 4.94
C LYS A 237 9.03 -11.70 4.85
N GLY A 238 9.92 -11.44 3.88
CA GLY A 238 11.12 -12.24 3.67
C GLY A 238 10.83 -13.67 3.21
N LYS A 239 9.74 -13.92 2.49
CA LYS A 239 9.51 -15.24 1.86
C LYS A 239 9.96 -15.18 0.41
N LEU A 240 10.74 -16.16 -0.06
CA LEU A 240 11.11 -16.26 -1.47
C LEU A 240 10.05 -17.08 -2.21
N TRP A 241 9.50 -16.49 -3.26
CA TRP A 241 8.52 -17.09 -4.15
C TRP A 241 9.13 -17.30 -5.53
N TRP A 242 8.66 -18.30 -6.25
CA TRP A 242 8.89 -18.41 -7.69
C TRP A 242 7.57 -18.33 -8.45
N VAL A 243 7.64 -17.74 -9.65
CA VAL A 243 6.52 -17.65 -10.59
C VAL A 243 6.95 -18.23 -11.92
N ALA A 244 6.16 -19.18 -12.44
CA ALA A 244 6.36 -19.78 -13.76
C ALA A 244 5.73 -18.90 -14.86
N GLN A 245 6.52 -18.23 -15.70
CA GLN A 245 6.09 -17.53 -16.91
C GLN A 245 6.11 -18.47 -18.13
N HIS A 246 5.18 -19.41 -18.23
CA HIS A 246 4.95 -20.13 -19.48
C HIS A 246 3.47 -20.45 -19.67
N GLU A 247 2.95 -20.18 -20.86
CA GLU A 247 1.52 -20.33 -21.20
C GLU A 247 1.02 -21.77 -21.03
N ARG A 248 1.88 -22.76 -21.27
CA ARG A 248 1.56 -24.19 -21.03
C ARG A 248 1.78 -24.70 -19.61
N TYR A 249 2.56 -23.99 -18.78
CA TYR A 249 3.04 -24.51 -17.49
C TYR A 249 2.81 -23.53 -16.34
N THR A 250 1.75 -22.73 -16.40
CA THR A 250 1.42 -21.78 -15.33
C THR A 250 1.10 -22.55 -14.05
N VAL A 251 2.09 -22.69 -13.16
CA VAL A 251 1.91 -23.26 -11.82
C VAL A 251 1.59 -22.12 -10.85
N LYS A 252 0.67 -22.34 -9.91
CA LYS A 252 0.41 -21.39 -8.81
C LYS A 252 1.73 -21.06 -8.08
N PRO A 253 1.99 -19.79 -7.72
CA PRO A 253 3.19 -19.41 -6.98
C PRO A 253 3.36 -20.26 -5.71
N ARG A 254 4.60 -20.63 -5.38
CA ARG A 254 4.92 -21.37 -4.14
C ARG A 254 6.05 -20.70 -3.37
N VAL A 255 5.93 -20.71 -2.04
CA VAL A 255 7.05 -20.38 -1.14
C VAL A 255 8.11 -21.45 -1.29
N ILE A 256 9.35 -21.03 -1.54
CA ILE A 256 10.50 -21.93 -1.65
C ILE A 256 11.60 -21.61 -0.64
N ALA A 257 11.59 -20.43 -0.01
CA ALA A 257 12.47 -20.12 1.11
C ALA A 257 11.88 -19.05 2.06
N LYS A 258 12.45 -18.91 3.26
CA LYS A 258 12.16 -17.83 4.22
C LYS A 258 13.47 -17.23 4.72
N LYS A 259 13.56 -15.90 4.81
CA LYS A 259 14.75 -15.16 5.23
C LYS A 259 15.00 -15.43 6.72
N GLY A 260 16.17 -15.98 7.05
CA GLY A 260 16.59 -16.24 8.43
C GLY A 260 16.41 -17.68 8.93
N LYS A 261 16.22 -18.67 8.05
CA LYS A 261 16.38 -20.09 8.36
C LYS A 261 17.15 -20.78 7.25
#